data_AF-A0A7X7DJY2-F1
#
_entry.id   AF-A0A7X7DJY2-F1
#
_cell.length_a   1.000
_cell.length_b   1.000
_cell.length_c   1.000
_cell.angle_alpha   90.00
_cell.angle_beta   90.00
_cell.angle_gamma   90.00
#
_symmetry.space_group_name_H-M   'P 1'
#
loop_
_entity.id
_entity.type
_entity.pdbx_description
1 polymer ?
#
loop_
_entity_poly.entity_id
_entity_poly.type
_entity_poly.pdbx_seq_one_letter_code
_entity_poly.pdbx_strand_id
1 'polypeptide(L)'
;MEFCFAFVIQYFIVNRLTPKMAFRIVDPKVDKPIVIILTITCMNILLMCPIMSFITTIIYDGFTVNFIADWFQKVVINFPFAFFIQIFAIGPIVRKLFRIVFKYHYQKVNPA
;
A
#
# COMPACT_ATOMS: atom_id res chain seq x y z
N MET A 1 -11.52 7.44 -19.42
CA MET A 1 -10.23 8.16 -19.58
C MET A 1 -9.65 8.61 -18.24
N GLU A 2 -10.48 9.04 -17.29
CA GLU A 2 -10.01 9.61 -16.01
C GLU A 2 -9.24 8.62 -15.12
N PHE A 3 -9.65 7.35 -15.09
CA PHE A 3 -8.91 6.30 -14.39
C PHE A 3 -7.51 6.07 -14.96
N CYS A 4 -7.29 6.28 -16.26
CA CYS A 4 -5.97 6.12 -16.86
C CYS A 4 -5.02 7.23 -16.40
N PHE A 5 -5.52 8.48 -16.35
CA PHE A 5 -4.75 9.61 -15.85
C PHE A 5 -4.43 9.47 -14.35
N ALA A 6 -5.44 9.08 -13.56
CA ALA A 6 -5.27 8.73 -12.16
C ALA A 6 -4.19 7.68 -11.96
N PHE A 7 -4.26 6.59 -12.72
CA PHE A 7 -3.34 5.46 -12.59
C PHE A 7 -1.92 5.84 -13.01
N VAL A 8 -1.75 6.63 -14.07
CA VAL A 8 -0.43 7.08 -14.53
C VAL A 8 0.23 8.02 -13.51
N ILE A 9 -0.51 9.02 -13.03
CA ILE A 9 -0.02 9.94 -12.00
C ILE A 9 0.30 9.18 -10.72
N GLN A 10 -0.61 8.32 -10.28
CA GLN A 10 -0.45 7.50 -9.09
C GLN A 10 0.74 6.56 -9.21
N TYR A 11 0.87 5.82 -10.30
CA TYR A 11 1.98 4.89 -10.50
C TYR A 11 3.31 5.65 -10.53
N PHE A 12 3.37 6.81 -11.19
CA PHE A 12 4.61 7.57 -11.27
C PHE A 12 5.01 8.21 -9.93
N ILE A 13 4.07 8.85 -9.24
CA ILE A 13 4.31 9.49 -7.94
C ILE A 13 4.52 8.46 -6.85
N VAL A 14 3.63 7.48 -6.71
CA VAL A 14 3.66 6.53 -5.59
C VAL A 14 4.84 5.58 -5.72
N ASN A 15 5.18 5.11 -6.92
CA ASN A 15 6.34 4.23 -7.11
C ASN A 15 7.67 4.96 -6.84
N ARG A 16 7.73 6.28 -7.03
CA ARG A 16 8.92 7.10 -6.73
C ARG A 16 8.97 7.60 -5.29
N LEU A 17 7.83 7.97 -4.70
CA LEU A 17 7.75 8.59 -3.36
C LEU A 17 7.75 7.55 -2.24
N THR A 18 7.00 6.46 -2.40
CA THR A 18 6.83 5.44 -1.35
C THR A 18 8.16 4.86 -0.87
N PRO A 19 9.06 4.37 -1.74
CA PRO A 19 10.35 3.87 -1.27
C PRO A 19 11.22 4.98 -0.68
N LYS A 20 11.20 6.20 -1.25
CA LYS A 20 11.97 7.34 -0.71
C LYS A 20 11.53 7.77 0.69
N MET A 21 10.23 7.79 0.95
CA MET A 21 9.69 8.12 2.28
C MET A 21 9.90 6.95 3.26
N ALA A 22 9.72 5.71 2.80
CA ALA A 22 9.98 4.55 3.63
C ALA A 22 11.45 4.45 4.05
N PHE A 23 12.41 4.72 3.15
CA PHE A 23 13.84 4.77 3.47
C PHE A 23 14.25 5.93 4.38
N ARG A 24 13.38 6.93 4.57
CA ARG A 24 13.60 8.03 5.52
C ARG A 24 13.10 7.68 6.93
N ILE A 25 12.11 6.80 7.03
CA ILE A 25 11.48 6.38 8.29
C ILE A 25 12.14 5.10 8.83
N VAL A 26 12.59 4.23 7.94
CA VAL A 26 13.17 2.92 8.24
C VAL A 26 14.54 2.82 7.61
N ASP A 27 15.50 2.31 8.39
CA ASP A 27 16.88 2.15 7.96
C ASP A 27 17.05 0.75 7.36
N PRO A 28 17.14 0.59 6.02
CA PRO A 28 17.12 -0.71 5.38
C PRO A 28 18.33 -1.60 5.74
N LYS A 29 19.32 -1.05 6.44
CA LYS A 29 20.53 -1.75 6.91
C LYS A 29 20.40 -2.29 8.34
N VAL A 30 19.49 -1.75 9.16
CA VAL A 30 19.35 -2.11 10.57
C VAL A 30 18.01 -2.83 10.82
N ASP A 31 16.97 -2.46 10.08
CA ASP A 31 15.62 -2.96 10.31
C ASP A 31 15.33 -4.30 9.63
N LYS A 32 14.47 -5.10 10.27
CA LYS A 32 14.00 -6.38 9.72
C LYS A 32 13.33 -6.10 8.36
N PRO A 33 13.56 -6.93 7.32
CA PRO A 33 12.95 -6.75 5.99
C PRO A 33 11.41 -6.70 6.04
N ILE A 34 10.82 -7.32 7.06
CA ILE A 34 9.39 -7.27 7.36
C ILE A 34 8.93 -5.82 7.65
N VAL A 35 9.67 -5.07 8.47
CA VAL A 35 9.34 -3.69 8.85
C VAL A 35 9.47 -2.76 7.64
N ILE A 36 10.47 -3.00 6.78
CA ILE A 36 10.68 -2.26 5.53
C ILE A 36 9.47 -2.44 4.59
N ILE A 37 9.09 -3.68 4.31
CA ILE A 37 7.99 -4.01 3.40
C ILE A 37 6.66 -3.45 3.94
N LEU A 38 6.43 -3.58 5.25
CA LEU A 38 5.25 -3.01 5.89
C LEU A 38 5.22 -1.49 5.75
N THR A 39 6.32 -0.80 6.04
CA THR A 39 6.37 0.66 5.93
C THR A 39 6.10 1.14 4.50
N ILE A 40 6.68 0.47 3.50
CA ILE A 40 6.41 0.75 2.07
C ILE A 40 4.93 0.51 1.74
N THR A 41 4.34 -0.61 2.14
CA THR A 41 2.92 -0.88 1.85
C THR A 41 1.99 0.10 2.57
N CYS A 42 2.34 0.52 3.79
CA CYS A 42 1.56 1.49 4.56
C CYS A 42 1.58 2.86 3.90
N MET A 43 2.75 3.34 3.48
CA MET A 43 2.87 4.58 2.71
C MET A 43 2.14 4.48 1.36
N ASN A 44 2.19 3.33 0.70
CA ASN A 44 1.47 3.09 -0.56
C ASN A 44 -0.05 3.16 -0.37
N ILE A 45 -0.61 2.50 0.65
CA ILE A 45 -2.05 2.53 0.97
C ILE A 45 -2.48 3.94 1.37
N LEU A 46 -1.65 4.63 2.18
CA LEU A 46 -1.86 6.02 2.57
C LEU A 46 -1.85 6.96 1.36
N LEU A 47 -1.17 6.66 0.26
CA LEU A 47 -1.21 7.49 -0.96
C LEU A 47 -2.30 7.06 -1.95
N MET A 48 -2.60 5.76 -2.06
CA MET A 48 -3.59 5.21 -3.00
C MET A 48 -5.04 5.50 -2.60
N CYS A 49 -5.40 5.26 -1.34
CA CYS A 49 -6.75 5.52 -0.82
C CYS A 49 -7.19 6.98 -0.99
N PRO A 50 -6.37 7.99 -0.62
CA PRO A 50 -6.76 9.38 -0.79
C PRO A 50 -6.88 9.76 -2.25
N ILE A 51 -5.97 9.32 -3.14
CA ILE A 51 -6.01 9.73 -4.54
C ILE A 51 -7.19 9.11 -5.28
N MET A 52 -7.52 7.83 -5.03
CA MET A 52 -8.74 7.22 -5.59
C MET A 52 -10.00 7.90 -5.06
N SER A 53 -10.10 8.11 -3.74
CA SER A 53 -11.26 8.81 -3.16
C SER A 53 -11.33 10.26 -3.65
N PHE A 54 -10.20 10.93 -3.86
CA PHE A 54 -10.15 12.32 -4.30
C PHE A 54 -10.63 12.48 -5.73
N ILE A 55 -10.20 11.60 -6.61
CA ILE A 55 -10.61 11.60 -8.02
C ILE A 55 -12.08 11.22 -8.17
N THR A 56 -12.56 10.20 -7.45
CA THR A 56 -13.99 9.86 -7.48
C THR A 56 -14.85 11.02 -7.00
N THR A 57 -14.45 11.72 -5.93
CA THR A 57 -15.30 12.78 -5.40
C THR A 57 -15.26 14.05 -6.26
N ILE A 58 -14.13 14.36 -6.91
CA ILE A 58 -14.05 15.44 -7.91
C ILE A 58 -14.96 15.17 -9.11
N ILE A 59 -15.00 13.91 -9.57
CA ILE A 59 -15.78 13.51 -10.74
C ILE A 59 -17.28 13.45 -10.43
N TYR A 60 -17.67 13.02 -9.22
CA TYR A 60 -19.08 12.77 -8.88
C TYR A 60 -19.77 13.91 -8.13
N ASP A 61 -19.11 14.62 -7.22
CA ASP A 61 -19.76 15.62 -6.33
C ASP A 61 -19.35 17.08 -6.59
N GLY A 62 -18.27 17.33 -7.33
CA GLY A 62 -17.70 18.68 -7.47
C GLY A 62 -17.12 19.24 -6.15
N PHE A 63 -16.42 20.38 -6.21
CA PHE A 63 -15.72 21.00 -5.06
C PHE A 63 -16.70 21.48 -3.96
N THR A 64 -17.08 20.59 -3.05
CA THR A 64 -17.83 20.94 -1.84
C THR A 64 -16.88 21.42 -0.73
N VAL A 65 -17.26 22.47 -0.01
CA VAL A 65 -16.41 23.14 1.00
C VAL A 65 -15.99 22.25 2.20
N ASN A 66 -16.75 21.19 2.49
CA ASN A 66 -16.45 20.23 3.56
C ASN A 66 -15.76 18.95 3.06
N PHE A 67 -15.55 18.82 1.76
CA PHE A 67 -15.04 17.60 1.14
C PHE A 67 -13.67 17.19 1.68
N ILE A 68 -12.76 18.16 1.84
CA ILE A 68 -11.40 17.88 2.32
C ILE A 68 -11.42 17.35 3.76
N ALA A 69 -12.37 17.83 4.58
CA ALA A 69 -12.51 17.45 5.98
C ALA A 69 -13.08 16.04 6.10
N ASP A 70 -14.16 15.74 5.37
CA ASP A 70 -14.78 14.40 5.35
C ASP A 70 -13.84 13.35 4.73
N TRP A 71 -13.09 13.73 3.71
CA TRP A 71 -12.06 12.88 3.10
C TRP A 71 -10.94 12.58 4.08
N PHE A 72 -10.39 13.58 4.75
CA PHE A 72 -9.31 13.40 5.73
C PHE A 72 -9.79 12.55 6.91
N GLN A 73 -11.00 12.80 7.40
CA GLN A 73 -11.60 12.02 8.49
C GLN A 73 -11.78 10.54 8.10
N LYS A 74 -12.26 10.25 6.88
CA LYS A 74 -12.36 8.86 6.37
C LYS A 74 -10.99 8.20 6.25
N VAL A 75 -9.98 8.89 5.75
CA VAL A 75 -8.61 8.35 5.65
C VAL A 75 -8.07 8.03 7.04
N VAL A 76 -8.19 8.95 8.00
CA VAL A 76 -7.66 8.77 9.37
C VAL A 76 -8.37 7.64 10.13
N ILE A 77 -9.67 7.47 9.96
CA ILE A 77 -10.43 6.41 10.64
C ILE A 77 -10.15 5.03 10.02
N ASN A 78 -10.06 4.96 8.68
CA ASN A 78 -9.91 3.69 7.98
C ASN A 78 -8.45 3.19 7.94
N PHE A 79 -7.49 4.11 8.04
CA PHE A 79 -6.05 3.82 8.04
C PHE A 79 -5.60 2.84 9.13
N PRO A 80 -5.91 3.04 10.44
CA PRO A 80 -5.46 2.11 11.47
C PRO A 80 -6.05 0.72 11.26
N PHE A 81 -7.33 0.62 10.88
CA PHE A 81 -7.95 -0.68 10.60
C PHE A 81 -7.26 -1.43 9.45
N ALA A 82 -7.01 -0.73 8.33
CA ALA A 82 -6.29 -1.31 7.18
C ALA A 82 -4.85 -1.70 7.55
N PHE A 83 -4.17 -0.87 8.34
CA PHE A 83 -2.82 -1.13 8.84
C PHE A 83 -2.75 -2.38 9.70
N PHE A 84 -3.69 -2.54 10.65
CA PHE A 84 -3.75 -3.72 11.51
C PHE A 84 -4.03 -4.98 10.70
N ILE A 85 -4.98 -4.95 9.76
CA ILE A 85 -5.23 -6.10 8.87
C ILE A 85 -4.00 -6.43 8.01
N GLN A 86 -3.28 -5.42 7.50
CA GLN A 86 -2.07 -5.64 6.71
C GLN A 86 -0.97 -6.35 7.52
N ILE A 87 -0.77 -5.95 8.77
CA ILE A 87 0.26 -6.55 9.64
C ILE A 87 -0.16 -7.93 10.13
N PHE A 88 -1.38 -8.06 10.65
CA PHE A 88 -1.85 -9.27 11.33
C PHE A 88 -2.32 -10.36 10.37
N ALA A 89 -2.90 -10.02 9.21
CA ALA A 89 -3.38 -10.99 8.25
C ALA A 89 -2.44 -11.11 7.04
N ILE A 90 -2.17 -10.00 6.35
CA ILE A 90 -1.47 -10.06 5.06
C ILE A 90 0.00 -10.47 5.24
N GLY A 91 0.68 -9.96 6.28
CA GLY A 91 2.03 -10.36 6.64
C GLY A 91 2.24 -11.89 6.82
N PRO A 92 1.44 -12.60 7.65
CA PRO A 92 1.56 -14.05 7.78
C PRO A 92 1.04 -14.82 6.54
N ILE A 93 0.02 -14.32 5.84
CA ILE A 93 -0.50 -14.95 4.61
C ILE A 93 0.58 -14.98 3.53
N VAL A 94 1.23 -13.85 3.25
CA VAL A 94 2.30 -13.76 2.24
C VAL A 94 3.45 -14.69 2.58
N ARG A 95 3.82 -14.82 3.86
CA ARG A 95 4.85 -15.78 4.31
C ARG A 95 4.43 -17.22 4.10
N LYS A 96 3.17 -17.56 4.37
CA LYS A 96 2.63 -18.91 4.13
C LYS A 96 2.62 -19.23 2.64
N LEU A 97 2.20 -18.27 1.81
CA LEU A 97 2.22 -18.39 0.35
C LEU A 97 3.64 -18.59 -0.18
N PHE A 98 4.59 -17.76 0.27
CA PHE A 98 5.99 -17.86 -0.16
C PHE A 98 6.59 -19.21 0.25
N ARG A 99 6.34 -19.69 1.48
CA ARG A 99 6.77 -21.05 1.88
C ARG A 99 6.19 -22.14 1.01
N ILE A 100 4.90 -22.07 0.65
CA ILE A 100 4.25 -23.09 -0.20
C ILE A 100 4.88 -23.08 -1.60
N VAL A 101 5.01 -21.90 -2.22
CA VAL A 101 5.56 -21.76 -3.57
C VAL A 101 7.04 -22.17 -3.62
N PHE A 102 7.86 -21.71 -2.65
CA PHE A 102 9.28 -22.05 -2.62
C PHE A 102 9.53 -23.53 -2.28
N LYS A 103 8.72 -24.12 -1.39
CA LYS A 103 8.77 -25.57 -1.12
C LYS A 103 8.44 -26.39 -2.36
N TYR A 104 7.41 -25.96 -3.12
CA TYR A 104 7.05 -26.59 -4.38
C TYR A 104 8.18 -26.50 -5.42
N HIS A 105 8.82 -25.34 -5.54
CA HIS A 105 9.95 -25.14 -6.45
C HIS A 105 11.17 -26.00 -6.08
N TYR A 106 11.44 -26.19 -4.78
CA TYR A 106 12.52 -27.06 -4.29
C TYR A 106 12.24 -28.55 -4.59
N GLN A 107 11.00 -29.00 -4.39
CA GLN A 107 10.61 -30.39 -4.72
C GLN A 107 10.65 -30.69 -6.22
N LYS A 108 10.38 -29.69 -7.08
CA LYS A 108 10.40 -29.88 -8.53
C LYS A 108 11.83 -29.91 -9.11
N VAL A 109 12.79 -29.26 -8.45
CA VAL A 109 14.20 -29.21 -8.88
C VAL A 109 15.02 -30.40 -8.36
N ASN A 110 14.61 -31.02 -7.25
CA ASN A 110 15.26 -32.21 -6.71
C ASN A 110 14.25 -33.35 -6.55
N PRO A 111 13.80 -33.99 -7.64
CA PRO A 111 13.05 -35.23 -7.54
C PRO A 111 13.99 -36.29 -6.96
N ALA A 112 13.61 -36.81 -5.79
CA ALA A 112 14.26 -37.98 -5.19
C ALA A 112 14.14 -39.21 -6.09
#